data_AF-A0A432RNW6-F1
#
_entry.id   AF-A0A432RNW6-F1
#
_cell.length_a   1.000
_cell.length_b   1.000
_cell.length_c   1.000
_cell.angle_alpha   90.00
_cell.angle_beta   90.00
_cell.angle_gamma   90.00
#
_symmetry.space_group_name_H-M   'P 1'
#
loop_
_entity.id
_entity.type
_entity.pdbx_description
1 polymer ?
#
loop_
_entity_poly.entity_id
_entity_poly.type
_entity_poly.pdbx_seq_one_letter_code
_entity_poly.pdbx_strand_id
1 'polypeptide(L)' 'MGYLTSHILDTTRGVAASGVAIELYQLAEDGTRSLVHKTFSNHDGRCDAPLLEGAEFKAGRYELEFAIG' A
#
# COMPACT_ATOMS: atom_id res chain seq x y z
N MET A 1 -6.44 -10.24 -15.11
CA MET A 1 -6.60 -8.87 -14.59
C MET A 1 -5.47 -8.58 -13.61
N GLY A 2 -4.95 -7.36 -13.57
CA GLY A 2 -3.83 -7.00 -12.70
C GLY A 2 -4.27 -6.63 -11.27
N TYR A 3 -3.32 -6.63 -10.35
CA TYR A 3 -3.52 -6.23 -8.96
C TYR A 3 -2.23 -5.61 -8.39
N LEU A 4 -2.37 -4.82 -7.33
CA LEU A 4 -1.28 -4.19 -6.59
C LEU A 4 -1.24 -4.72 -5.16
N THR A 5 -0.07 -5.15 -4.70
CA THR A 5 0.15 -5.69 -3.34
C THR A 5 1.39 -5.06 -2.72
N SER A 6 1.50 -5.09 -1.39
CA SER A 6 2.70 -4.69 -0.63
C SER A 6 3.13 -5.79 0.34
N HIS A 7 4.41 -5.79 0.70
CA HIS A 7 4.99 -6.64 1.74
C HIS A 7 6.10 -5.84 2.44
N ILE A 8 6.03 -5.77 3.76
CA ILE A 8 6.89 -4.92 4.59
C ILE A 8 7.71 -5.80 5.54
N LEU A 9 9.03 -5.60 5.53
CA LEU A 9 9.99 -6.30 6.39
C LEU A 9 10.65 -5.31 7.35
N ASP A 10 10.67 -5.63 8.64
CA ASP A 10 11.51 -4.95 9.63
C ASP A 10 12.92 -5.57 9.59
N THR A 11 13.86 -4.83 9.00
CA THR A 11 15.25 -5.28 8.85
C THR A 11 16.08 -5.16 10.12
N THR A 12 15.61 -4.43 11.15
CA THR A 12 16.30 -4.34 12.44
C THR A 12 16.15 -5.62 13.26
N ARG A 13 15.03 -6.33 13.06
CA ARG A 13 14.68 -7.58 13.74
C ARG A 13 14.67 -8.79 12.81
N GLY A 14 14.68 -8.59 11.50
CA GLY A 14 14.62 -9.66 10.51
C GLY A 14 13.27 -10.37 10.45
N VAL A 15 12.18 -9.66 10.75
CA VAL A 15 10.81 -10.21 10.80
C VAL A 15 9.84 -9.35 10.00
N ALA A 16 8.69 -9.91 9.65
CA ALA A 16 7.65 -9.16 8.95
C ALA A 16 7.11 -8.00 9.81
N ALA A 17 6.91 -6.83 9.20
CA ALA A 17 6.41 -5.66 9.90
C ALA A 17 4.88 -5.70 9.94
N SER A 18 4.33 -6.18 11.04
CA SER A 18 2.88 -6.25 11.29
C SER A 18 2.33 -4.96 11.88
N GLY A 19 1.08 -4.63 11.55
CA GLY A 19 0.36 -3.50 12.13
C GLY A 19 0.77 -2.13 11.59
N VAL A 20 1.53 -2.07 10.49
CA VAL A 20 1.92 -0.81 9.85
C VAL A 20 0.69 -0.25 9.13
N ALA A 21 0.32 1.00 9.43
CA ALA A 21 -0.73 1.68 8.68
C ALA A 21 -0.21 2.07 7.29
N ILE A 22 -1.00 1.77 6.26
CA ILE A 22 -0.67 1.98 4.86
C ILE A 22 -1.79 2.81 4.23
N GLU A 23 -1.40 3.92 3.62
CA GLU A 23 -2.29 4.75 2.81
C GLU A 23 -1.78 4.73 1.35
N LEU A 24 -2.71 4.52 0.41
CA LEU A 24 -2.41 4.57 -1.02
C LEU A 24 -3.12 5.77 -1.63
N TYR A 25 -2.35 6.59 -2.34
CA TYR A 25 -2.83 7.74 -3.06
C TYR A 25 -2.65 7.54 -4.57
N GLN A 26 -3.61 8.03 -5.35
CA GLN A 26 -3.44 8.27 -6.77
C GLN A 26 -3.02 9.72 -6.99
N LEU A 27 -2.04 9.93 -7.87
CA LEU A 27 -1.48 11.25 -8.19
C LEU A 27 -1.95 11.70 -9.57
N ALA A 28 -2.63 12.84 -9.62
CA ALA A 28 -2.99 13.52 -10.86
C ALA A 28 -1.78 14.16 -11.55
N GLU A 29 -1.94 14.66 -12.78
CA GLU A 29 -0.86 15.32 -13.52
C GLU A 29 -0.39 16.62 -12.84
N ASP A 30 -1.32 17.36 -12.24
CA ASP A 30 -1.10 18.61 -11.50
C ASP A 30 -0.51 18.42 -10.10
N GLY A 31 -0.27 17.17 -9.68
CA GLY A 31 0.27 16.81 -8.36
C GLY A 31 -0.80 16.67 -7.27
N THR A 32 -2.09 16.82 -7.57
CA THR A 32 -3.17 16.56 -6.61
C THR A 32 -3.15 15.09 -6.20
N ARG A 33 -3.23 14.84 -4.89
CA ARG A 33 -3.27 13.49 -4.32
C ARG A 33 -4.70 13.15 -3.93
N SER A 34 -5.16 11.98 -4.33
CA SER A 34 -6.46 11.42 -3.93
C SER A 34 -6.24 10.11 -3.21
N LEU A 35 -6.71 10.00 -1.98
CA LEU A 35 -6.66 8.75 -1.23
C LEU A 35 -7.58 7.71 -1.89
N VAL A 36 -7.02 6.54 -2.23
CA VAL A 36 -7.77 5.46 -2.90
C VAL A 36 -7.82 4.17 -2.07
N HIS A 37 -6.93 3.98 -1.10
CA HIS A 37 -6.98 2.82 -0.20
C HIS A 37 -6.36 3.12 1.17
N LYS A 38 -6.88 2.45 2.21
CA LYS A 38 -6.34 2.48 3.58
C LYS A 38 -6.39 1.08 4.18
N THR A 39 -5.28 0.62 4.74
CA THR A 39 -5.21 -0.71 5.36
C THR A 39 -4.08 -0.79 6.38
N PHE A 40 -3.94 -1.96 7.02
CA PHE A 40 -2.84 -2.30 7.91
C PHE A 40 -2.15 -3.57 7.40
N SER A 41 -0.83 -3.67 7.65
CA SER A 41 -0.14 -4.94 7.42
C SER A 41 -0.55 -5.99 8.46
N ASN A 42 -0.69 -7.24 8.02
CA ASN A 42 -0.98 -8.40 8.84
C ASN A 42 0.32 -9.00 9.43
N HIS A 43 0.19 -10.15 10.11
CA HIS A 43 1.31 -10.82 10.78
C HIS A 43 2.42 -11.31 9.83
N ASP A 44 2.13 -11.44 8.53
CA ASP A 44 3.11 -11.74 7.46
C ASP A 44 3.60 -10.46 6.77
N GLY A 45 3.34 -9.27 7.34
CA GLY A 45 3.78 -7.98 6.78
C GLY A 45 3.10 -7.61 5.46
N ARG A 46 2.05 -8.33 5.07
CA ARG A 46 1.26 -8.13 3.84
C ARG A 46 -0.08 -7.50 4.16
N CYS A 47 -0.89 -7.20 3.16
CA CYS A 47 -2.30 -6.86 3.35
C CYS A 47 -3.16 -8.11 3.15
N ASP A 48 -4.28 -8.23 3.87
CA ASP A 48 -5.19 -9.39 3.74
C ASP A 48 -5.88 -9.46 2.36
N ALA A 49 -5.94 -8.33 1.64
CA ALA A 49 -6.41 -8.21 0.27
C ALA A 49 -5.42 -7.37 -0.56
N PRO A 50 -5.44 -7.46 -1.91
CA PRO A 50 -4.74 -6.50 -2.76
C PRO A 50 -5.15 -5.06 -2.44
N LEU A 51 -4.20 -4.13 -2.54
CA LEU A 51 -4.44 -2.69 -2.35
C LEU A 51 -5.35 -2.14 -3.44
N LEU A 52 -5.20 -2.63 -4.67
CA LEU A 52 -6.07 -2.39 -5.82
C LEU A 52 -6.15 -3.66 -6.66
N GLU A 53 -7.28 -3.91 -7.29
CA GLU A 53 -7.48 -5.03 -8.21
C GLU A 53 -8.50 -4.71 -9.30
N GLY A 54 -8.44 -5.44 -10.41
CA GLY A 54 -9.46 -5.37 -11.45
C GLY A 54 -9.62 -3.97 -12.04
N ALA A 55 -10.84 -3.44 -12.01
CA ALA A 55 -11.18 -2.13 -12.59
C ALA A 55 -10.65 -0.95 -11.77
N GLU A 56 -10.33 -1.16 -10.48
CA GLU A 56 -9.77 -0.12 -9.61
C GLU A 56 -8.28 0.08 -9.87
N PHE A 57 -7.58 -0.94 -10.37
CA PHE A 57 -6.16 -0.82 -10.71
C PHE A 57 -5.94 -0.24 -12.11
N LYS A 58 -5.97 1.09 -12.19
CA LYS A 58 -5.82 1.86 -13.44
C LYS A 58 -4.37 2.28 -13.65
N ALA A 59 -3.93 2.40 -14.90
CA ALA A 59 -2.62 2.96 -15.21
C ALA A 59 -2.52 4.41 -14.71
N GLY A 60 -1.39 4.77 -14.11
CA GLY A 60 -1.19 6.10 -13.53
C GLY A 60 -0.06 6.11 -12.52
N ARG A 61 0.08 7.23 -11.82
CA ARG A 61 1.04 7.40 -10.73
C ARG A 61 0.35 7.18 -9.39
N TYR A 62 1.03 6.45 -8.52
CA TYR A 62 0.55 6.17 -7.17
C TYR A 62 1.65 6.47 -6.16
N GLU A 63 1.23 6.77 -4.93
CA GLU A 63 2.10 7.01 -3.80
C GLU A 63 1.64 6.13 -2.63
N LEU A 64 2.58 5.38 -2.04
CA LEU A 64 2.35 4.58 -0.84
C LEU A 64 2.98 5.31 0.35
N GLU A 65 2.16 5.64 1.33
CA GLU A 65 2.62 6.18 2.60
C GLU A 65 2.53 5.09 3.66
N PHE A 66 3.66 4.80 4.29
CA PHE A 66 3.78 3.85 5.39
C PHE A 66 3.99 4.64 6.68
N ALA A 67 3.10 4.48 7.65
CA ALA A 67 3.24 5.12 8.96
C ALA A 67 4.29 4.38 9.81
N ILE A 68 5.56 4.68 9.55
CA ILE A 68 6.70 4.17 10.30
C ILE A 68 7.08 5.21 11.37
N GLY A 69 7.13 4.78 12.63
CA GLY A 69 7.49 5.58 13.79
C GLY A 69 8.52 4.88 14.66
#